data_AF-V5HPK5-F1
#
_entry.id   AF-V5HPK5-F1
#
_cell.length_a   1.000
_cell.length_b   1.000
_cell.length_c   1.000
_cell.angle_alpha   90.00
_cell.angle_beta   90.00
_cell.angle_gamma   90.00
#
_symmetry.space_group_name_H-M   'P 1'
#
loop_
_entity.id
_entity.type
_entity.pdbx_description
1 polymer ?
#
loop_
_entity_poly.entity_id
_entity_poly.type
_entity_poly.pdbx_seq_one_letter_code
_entity_poly.pdbx_strand_id
1 'polypeptide(L)'
;MLWCGFLFFGALGYAHAATVNEANNFVDTVLNEKLRHAVLLSRSLFPFVRIPVFSFVVPNNATTNRDLDVEMTEGLIRGLDTALRRMGDCQSNVKDGFPTILCTLDFSEVNTTFLALTTGE
;
A
#
# COMPACT_ATOMS: atom_id res chain seq x y z
N MET A 1 39.45 48.40 22.88
CA MET A 1 38.51 48.13 21.77
C MET A 1 38.33 46.62 21.71
N LEU A 2 37.60 46.00 22.63
CA LEU A 2 36.12 45.99 22.75
C LEU A 2 35.45 45.55 21.45
N TRP A 3 35.32 44.23 21.23
CA TRP A 3 34.01 43.63 20.90
C TRP A 3 34.04 42.10 21.06
N CYS A 4 33.73 41.63 22.26
CA CYS A 4 33.00 40.38 22.44
C CYS A 4 31.50 40.72 22.36
N GLY A 5 30.73 39.91 21.65
CA GLY A 5 29.27 39.91 21.68
C GLY A 5 28.62 40.68 20.53
N PHE A 6 27.87 39.98 19.67
CA PHE A 6 26.44 39.74 19.90
C PHE A 6 25.87 38.89 18.75
N LEU A 7 25.20 37.79 19.11
CA LEU A 7 24.06 37.16 18.42
C LEU A 7 24.32 36.61 17.00
N PHE A 8 24.42 35.29 16.78
CA PHE A 8 23.39 34.28 17.07
C PHE A 8 21.99 34.77 16.69
N PHE A 9 21.74 35.05 15.41
CA PHE A 9 20.38 35.15 14.88
C PHE A 9 20.34 34.69 13.43
N GLY A 10 19.66 33.58 13.17
CA GLY A 10 19.22 33.24 11.82
C GLY A 10 19.43 31.82 11.33
N ALA A 11 19.84 30.85 12.17
CA ALA A 11 19.48 29.46 11.88
C ALA A 11 18.00 29.28 12.25
N LEU A 12 17.11 29.87 11.44
CA LEU A 12 15.71 29.47 11.39
C LEU A 12 15.72 28.03 10.93
N GLY A 13 15.72 27.12 11.89
CA GLY A 13 15.35 25.74 11.68
C GLY A 13 13.94 25.75 11.12
N TYR A 14 13.83 25.70 9.79
CA TYR A 14 12.61 25.33 9.12
C TYR A 14 12.38 23.85 9.41
N ALA A 15 11.87 23.56 10.60
CA ALA A 15 11.06 22.38 10.80
C ALA A 15 9.78 22.63 9.99
N HIS A 16 9.83 22.33 8.68
CA HIS A 16 8.63 22.31 7.87
C HIS A 16 7.72 21.22 8.41
N ALA A 17 6.73 21.62 9.19
CA ALA A 17 5.54 20.81 9.38
C ALA A 17 4.90 20.67 8.00
N ALA A 18 5.09 19.52 7.36
CA ALA A 18 4.48 19.24 6.06
C ALA A 18 2.97 19.47 6.16
N THR A 19 2.45 20.34 5.31
CA THR A 19 1.01 20.60 5.29
C THR A 19 0.27 19.38 4.73
N VAL A 20 -1.00 19.22 5.09
CA VAL A 20 -1.86 18.15 4.54
C VAL A 20 -1.87 18.19 3.00
N ASN A 21 -1.90 19.39 2.41
CA ASN A 21 -1.90 19.58 0.97
C ASN A 21 -0.58 19.13 0.30
N GLU A 22 0.56 19.44 0.91
CA GLU A 22 1.87 18.96 0.42
C GLU A 22 1.98 17.44 0.50
N ALA A 23 1.49 16.85 1.59
CA ALA A 23 1.50 15.41 1.76
C ALA A 23 0.57 14.70 0.76
N ASN A 24 -0.61 15.25 0.52
CA ASN A 24 -1.53 14.78 -0.53
C ASN A 24 -0.83 14.72 -1.88
N ASN A 25 -0.25 15.86 -2.31
CA ASN A 25 0.45 15.96 -3.59
C ASN A 25 1.62 14.99 -3.68
N PHE A 26 2.40 14.87 -2.59
CA PHE A 26 3.53 13.94 -2.55
C PHE A 26 3.08 12.49 -2.74
N VAL A 27 2.05 12.04 -2.00
CA VAL A 27 1.52 10.68 -2.12
C VAL A 27 0.97 10.43 -3.52
N ASP A 28 0.23 11.39 -4.08
CA ASP A 28 -0.34 11.26 -5.42
C ASP A 28 0.77 11.16 -6.48
N THR A 29 1.86 11.93 -6.36
CA THR A 29 3.04 11.81 -7.22
C THR A 29 3.74 10.46 -7.06
N VAL A 30 3.92 9.98 -5.83
CA VAL A 30 4.56 8.69 -5.58
C VAL A 30 3.75 7.55 -6.21
N LEU A 31 2.43 7.54 -6.05
CA LEU A 31 1.57 6.49 -6.61
C LEU A 31 1.52 6.56 -8.14
N ASN A 32 1.26 7.75 -8.71
CA ASN A 32 1.00 7.88 -10.14
C ASN A 32 2.27 7.86 -11.00
N GLU A 33 3.42 8.27 -10.44
CA GLU A 33 4.67 8.33 -11.19
C GLU A 33 5.64 7.25 -10.73
N LYS A 34 6.05 7.27 -9.46
CA LYS A 34 7.18 6.45 -8.99
C LYS A 34 6.81 4.97 -8.89
N LEU A 35 5.69 4.67 -8.24
CA LEU A 35 5.19 3.31 -8.11
C LEU A 35 4.80 2.77 -9.47
N ARG A 36 4.01 3.52 -10.25
CA ARG A 36 3.65 3.13 -11.62
C ARG A 36 4.87 2.77 -12.45
N HIS A 37 5.90 3.63 -12.43
CA HIS A 37 7.13 3.37 -13.17
C HIS A 37 7.85 2.11 -12.67
N ALA A 38 7.94 1.92 -11.35
CA ALA A 38 8.55 0.72 -10.76
C ALA A 38 7.79 -0.58 -11.13
N VAL A 39 6.45 -0.54 -11.13
CA VAL A 39 5.61 -1.67 -11.55
C VAL A 39 5.85 -1.99 -13.02
N LEU A 40 5.80 -0.99 -13.90
CA LEU A 40 5.98 -1.17 -15.35
C LEU A 40 7.37 -1.71 -15.73
N LEU A 41 8.41 -1.35 -14.99
CA LEU A 41 9.76 -1.85 -15.22
C LEU A 41 9.98 -3.28 -14.69
N SER A 42 9.14 -3.75 -13.77
CA SER A 42 9.31 -5.03 -13.13
C SER A 42 8.52 -6.14 -13.82
N ARG A 43 9.22 -7.14 -14.36
CA ARG A 43 8.60 -8.32 -14.99
C ARG A 43 7.81 -9.20 -14.02
N SER A 44 8.06 -9.08 -12.72
CA SER A 44 7.32 -9.83 -11.70
C SER A 44 6.03 -9.12 -11.26
N LEU A 45 5.88 -7.83 -11.59
CA LEU A 45 4.74 -7.00 -11.19
C LEU A 45 3.84 -6.64 -12.37
N PHE A 46 4.39 -6.53 -13.58
CA PHE A 46 3.66 -6.20 -14.80
C PHE A 46 3.79 -7.31 -15.86
N PRO A 47 2.70 -7.69 -16.55
CA PRO A 47 1.33 -7.16 -16.46
C PRO A 47 0.51 -7.75 -15.30
N PHE A 48 1.07 -8.69 -14.54
CA PHE A 48 0.43 -9.28 -13.38
C PHE A 48 1.47 -9.81 -12.38
N VAL A 49 1.09 -9.83 -11.09
CA VAL A 49 1.80 -10.57 -10.04
C VAL A 49 1.21 -11.95 -9.93
N ARG A 50 2.05 -12.98 -9.79
CA ARG A 50 1.60 -14.34 -9.50
C ARG A 50 1.49 -14.54 -7.99
N ILE A 51 0.35 -15.04 -7.54
CA ILE A 51 0.15 -15.50 -6.16
C ILE A 51 0.52 -17.00 -6.11
N PRO A 52 1.33 -17.44 -5.14
CA PRO A 52 1.68 -18.86 -4.97
C PRO A 52 0.45 -19.74 -4.79
N VAL A 53 0.58 -21.01 -5.17
CA VAL A 53 -0.44 -22.04 -4.91
C VAL A 53 -0.60 -22.25 -3.41
N PHE A 54 -1.85 -22.38 -2.96
CA PHE A 54 -2.17 -22.75 -1.58
C PHE A 54 -3.46 -23.58 -1.54
N SER A 55 -3.59 -24.40 -0.51
CA SER A 55 -4.76 -25.24 -0.29
C SER A 55 -5.38 -25.01 1.08
N PHE A 56 -6.67 -25.28 1.18
CA PHE A 56 -7.41 -25.27 2.44
C PHE A 56 -8.58 -26.25 2.38
N VAL A 57 -9.01 -26.72 3.54
CA VAL A 57 -10.17 -27.62 3.69
C VAL A 57 -11.35 -26.81 4.18
N VAL A 58 -12.50 -26.95 3.53
CA VAL A 58 -13.77 -26.47 4.05
C VAL A 58 -14.45 -27.64 4.76
N PRO A 59 -14.48 -27.64 6.11
CA PRO A 59 -15.05 -28.74 6.86
C PRO A 59 -16.56 -28.82 6.64
N ASN A 60 -17.11 -30.03 6.73
CA ASN A 60 -18.55 -30.20 6.70
C ASN A 60 -19.25 -29.55 7.91
N ASN A 61 -20.52 -29.21 7.72
CA ASN A 61 -21.39 -28.68 8.79
C ASN A 61 -22.46 -29.71 9.24
N ALA A 62 -22.50 -30.90 8.63
CA ALA A 62 -23.60 -31.86 8.77
C ALA A 62 -23.12 -33.31 8.59
N THR A 63 -23.76 -34.25 9.29
CA THR A 63 -23.45 -35.69 9.34
C THR A 63 -23.39 -36.42 8.00
N THR A 64 -23.92 -35.85 6.91
CA THR A 64 -23.93 -36.45 5.57
C THR A 64 -23.17 -35.64 4.52
N ASN A 65 -22.49 -34.56 4.90
CA ASN A 65 -21.67 -33.79 3.96
C ASN A 65 -20.19 -34.21 4.05
N ARG A 66 -19.54 -34.16 2.90
CA ARG A 66 -18.11 -34.44 2.72
C ARG A 66 -17.30 -33.17 2.99
N ASP A 67 -16.07 -33.35 3.45
CA ASP A 67 -15.12 -32.23 3.49
C ASP A 67 -14.76 -31.85 2.05
N LEU A 68 -14.56 -30.55 1.83
CA LEU A 68 -14.20 -30.02 0.51
C LEU A 68 -12.76 -29.53 0.55
N ASP A 69 -11.88 -30.25 -0.12
CA ASP A 69 -10.52 -29.80 -0.35
C ASP A 69 -10.50 -28.81 -1.51
N VAL A 70 -9.92 -27.64 -1.28
CA VAL A 70 -9.80 -26.58 -2.26
C VAL A 70 -8.32 -26.28 -2.49
N GLU A 71 -7.89 -26.38 -3.74
CA GLU A 71 -6.57 -25.95 -4.19
C GLU A 71 -6.72 -24.69 -5.05
N MET A 72 -6.17 -23.59 -4.56
CA MET A 72 -6.15 -22.31 -5.27
C MET A 72 -4.92 -22.27 -6.17
N THR A 73 -5.16 -22.38 -7.47
CA THR A 73 -4.17 -22.37 -8.53
C THR A 73 -4.27 -21.09 -9.37
N GLU A 74 -3.23 -20.80 -10.17
CA GLU A 74 -3.19 -19.68 -11.11
C GLU A 74 -3.62 -18.31 -10.52
N GLY A 75 -3.21 -18.01 -9.29
CA GLY A 75 -3.50 -16.72 -8.67
C GLY A 75 -2.79 -15.57 -9.38
N LEU A 76 -3.53 -14.55 -9.79
CA LEU A 76 -3.01 -13.37 -10.49
C LEU A 76 -3.55 -12.07 -9.87
N ILE A 77 -2.67 -11.08 -9.70
CA ILE A 77 -3.02 -9.70 -9.35
C ILE A 77 -2.71 -8.81 -10.56
N ARG A 78 -3.67 -8.00 -11.00
CA ARG A 78 -3.57 -7.09 -12.15
C ARG A 78 -3.92 -5.67 -11.74
N GLY A 79 -3.37 -4.70 -12.48
CA GLY A 79 -3.70 -3.28 -12.33
C GLY A 79 -2.91 -2.54 -11.24
N LEU A 80 -1.82 -3.10 -10.72
CA LEU A 80 -0.98 -2.41 -9.73
C LEU A 80 -0.35 -1.11 -10.26
N ASP A 81 -0.26 -0.93 -11.58
CA ASP A 81 0.27 0.27 -12.22
C ASP A 81 -0.74 1.44 -12.27
N THR A 82 -2.03 1.17 -12.06
CA THR A 82 -3.11 2.17 -12.23
C THR A 82 -4.15 2.20 -11.11
N ALA A 83 -4.34 1.11 -10.37
CA ALA A 83 -5.44 0.98 -9.42
C ALA A 83 -5.24 1.74 -8.11
N LEU A 84 -3.99 1.94 -7.68
CA LEU A 84 -3.69 2.53 -6.38
C LEU A 84 -3.93 4.04 -6.39
N ARG A 85 -4.73 4.51 -5.43
CA ARG A 85 -5.00 5.93 -5.22
C ARG A 85 -5.11 6.27 -3.74
N ARG A 86 -4.93 7.54 -3.42
CA ARG A 86 -5.21 8.05 -2.08
C ARG A 86 -6.73 8.14 -1.87
N MET A 87 -7.18 7.75 -0.68
CA MET A 87 -8.59 7.80 -0.27
C MET A 87 -8.83 9.02 0.61
N GLY A 88 -9.42 10.07 0.04
CA GLY A 88 -9.63 11.34 0.74
C GLY A 88 -8.33 12.00 1.15
N ASP A 89 -8.41 13.07 1.94
CA ASP A 89 -7.22 13.80 2.39
C ASP A 89 -6.41 13.05 3.44
N CYS A 90 -5.09 13.20 3.35
CA CYS A 90 -4.20 12.81 4.41
C CYS A 90 -4.53 13.61 5.68
N GLN A 91 -4.23 13.02 6.83
CA GLN A 91 -4.54 13.59 8.14
C GLN A 91 -3.25 13.88 8.89
N SER A 92 -3.17 15.07 9.48
CA SER A 92 -2.12 15.37 10.45
C SER A 92 -2.38 14.57 11.73
N ASN A 93 -1.32 13.95 12.23
CA ASN A 93 -1.35 13.13 13.43
C ASN A 93 -0.06 13.31 14.23
N VAL A 94 -0.03 12.79 15.45
CA VAL A 94 1.18 12.72 16.28
C VAL A 94 1.38 11.27 16.67
N LYS A 95 2.52 10.70 16.27
CA LYS A 95 2.89 9.32 16.62
C LYS A 95 4.22 9.36 17.37
N ASP A 96 4.23 8.77 18.57
CA ASP A 96 5.40 8.73 19.46
C ASP A 96 5.99 10.12 19.77
N GLY A 97 5.14 11.15 19.83
CA GLY A 97 5.55 12.55 20.06
C GLY A 97 6.04 13.28 18.82
N PHE A 98 6.08 12.62 17.65
CA PHE A 98 6.53 13.22 16.39
C PHE A 98 5.35 13.56 15.47
N PRO A 99 5.35 14.76 14.84
CA PRO A 99 4.34 15.10 13.84
C PRO A 99 4.45 14.13 12.67
N THR A 100 3.32 13.49 12.35
CA THR A 100 3.23 12.45 11.34
C THR A 100 2.05 12.74 10.43
N ILE A 101 2.14 12.36 9.17
CA ILE A 101 1.00 12.38 8.25
C ILE A 101 0.51 10.95 8.03
N LEU A 102 -0.79 10.74 8.18
CA LEU A 102 -1.47 9.48 7.90
C LEU A 102 -2.27 9.63 6.61
N CYS A 103 -2.07 8.74 5.63
CA CYS A 103 -2.85 8.72 4.40
C CYS A 103 -3.46 7.33 4.23
N THR A 104 -4.74 7.28 3.91
CA THR A 104 -5.42 6.02 3.56
C THR A 104 -5.26 5.79 2.07
N LEU A 105 -4.87 4.57 1.68
CA LEU A 105 -4.73 4.17 0.28
C LEU A 105 -5.85 3.20 -0.10
N ASP A 106 -6.40 3.38 -1.30
CA ASP A 106 -7.41 2.53 -1.88
C ASP A 106 -6.79 1.60 -2.94
N PHE A 107 -7.12 0.31 -2.81
CA PHE A 107 -6.68 -0.78 -3.68
C PHE A 107 -7.88 -1.48 -4.35
N SER A 108 -9.09 -0.94 -4.23
CA SER A 108 -10.32 -1.60 -4.66
C SER A 108 -10.39 -1.88 -6.17
N GLU A 109 -9.62 -1.15 -6.98
CA GLU A 109 -9.54 -1.38 -8.43
C GLU A 109 -8.49 -2.42 -8.83
N VAL A 110 -7.75 -2.99 -7.87
CA VAL A 110 -6.83 -4.10 -8.13
C VAL A 110 -7.65 -5.35 -8.44
N ASN A 111 -7.43 -5.92 -9.62
CA ASN A 111 -8.13 -7.13 -10.03
C ASN A 111 -7.35 -8.37 -9.58
N THR A 112 -7.96 -9.19 -8.72
CA THR A 112 -7.38 -10.45 -8.22
C THR A 112 -8.21 -11.64 -8.69
N THR A 113 -7.57 -12.60 -9.35
CA THR A 113 -8.23 -13.80 -9.89
C THR A 113 -7.52 -15.08 -9.45
N PHE A 114 -8.28 -16.16 -9.26
CA PHE A 114 -7.77 -17.50 -8.97
C PHE A 114 -8.55 -18.55 -9.76
N LEU A 115 -7.90 -19.68 -10.04
CA LEU A 115 -8.56 -20.91 -10.48
C LEU A 115 -8.59 -21.89 -9.30
N ALA A 116 -9.79 -22.21 -8.82
CA ALA A 116 -9.95 -23.18 -7.73
C ALA A 116 -10.19 -24.58 -8.31
N LEU A 117 -9.39 -25.56 -7.87
CA LEU A 117 -9.67 -26.98 -8.05
C LEU A 117 -10.27 -27.51 -6.76
N THR A 118 -11.36 -28.26 -6.86
CA THR A 118 -12.11 -28.72 -5.69
C THR A 118 -12.39 -30.21 -5.76
N THR A 119 -12.10 -30.93 -4.68
CA THR A 119 -12.37 -32.37 -4.53
C THR A 119 -13.17 -32.61 -3.26
N GLY A 120 -14.21 -33.43 -3.35
CA GLY A 120 -15.03 -33.82 -2.19
C GLY A 120 -14.74 -35.26 -1.77
N GLU A 121 -14.27 -35.46 -0.55
CA GLU A 121 -13.93 -36.78 0.02
C GLU A 121 -15.09 -37.51 0.68
#